data_AF-N8TZD8-F1
#
_entry.id   AF-N8TZD8-F1
#
_cell.length_a   1.000
_cell.length_b   1.000
_cell.length_c   1.000
_cell.angle_alpha   90.00
_cell.angle_beta   90.00
_cell.angle_gamma   90.00
#
_symmetry.space_group_name_H-M   'P 1'
#
loop_
_entity.id
_entity.type
_entity.pdbx_description
1 polymer ?
#
loop_
_entity_poly.entity_id
_entity_poly.type
_entity_poly.pdbx_seq_one_letter_code
_entity_poly.pdbx_strand_id
1 'polypeptide(L)'
;MVIGARKTLFATLIGTLVLTGCGNSDRPNKAQTNQKQGKVLPFKVCSLINNDAFQDNLSMIDIDAKVQGGQSNDWAATAIAIAKHLGALGISTDVKVTLSRSDLRDLEQQTQNGFKWLSQVYYAIDPKHSIGMGNSNDKQWLISYATDKSVATLQDIHIANDYENFIEKNYDEEKIDKIIKAKYKLKNDWRLPMSNMVSNTSNPDDYAIDESRQKDALSNLDDLAKANTHTEQKFDCAF
;
A
#
# COMPACT_ATOMS: atom_id res chain seq x y z
N MET A 1 2.23 47.09 57.82
CA MET A 1 0.88 47.55 58.20
C MET A 1 0.82 49.05 57.98
N VAL A 2 0.16 49.50 56.91
CA VAL A 2 -0.40 50.83 56.52
C VAL A 2 -0.79 50.63 55.04
N ILE A 3 -2.02 50.21 54.72
CA ILE A 3 -3.21 51.00 54.33
C ILE A 3 -2.95 51.98 53.17
N GLY A 4 -3.70 51.82 52.06
CA GLY A 4 -3.93 52.93 51.13
C GLY A 4 -4.35 52.55 49.71
N ALA A 5 -5.66 52.39 49.49
CA ALA A 5 -6.31 52.12 48.20
C ALA A 5 -6.41 53.34 47.27
N ARG A 6 -6.58 53.10 45.95
CA ARG A 6 -7.38 53.87 44.95
C ARG A 6 -7.32 53.12 43.60
N LYS A 7 -8.37 52.48 43.09
CA LYS A 7 -9.58 52.97 42.38
C LYS A 7 -9.31 53.78 41.09
N THR A 8 -9.58 53.11 39.96
CA THR A 8 -10.34 53.53 38.75
C THR A 8 -9.68 54.48 37.74
N LEU A 9 -9.55 54.05 36.46
CA LEU A 9 -10.35 54.55 35.33
C LEU A 9 -10.05 53.80 34.01
N PHE A 10 -11.12 53.45 33.29
CA PHE A 10 -11.13 53.06 31.87
C PHE A 10 -10.86 54.28 30.98
N ALA A 11 -10.13 54.09 29.88
CA ALA A 11 -10.24 54.92 28.69
C ALA A 11 -9.90 54.10 27.44
N THR A 12 -10.94 53.74 26.70
CA THR A 12 -10.89 53.22 25.34
C THR A 12 -10.46 54.35 24.40
N LEU A 13 -9.37 54.18 23.65
CA LEU A 13 -9.03 55.07 22.54
C LEU A 13 -9.18 54.29 21.22
N ILE A 14 -10.21 54.65 20.47
CA ILE A 14 -10.39 54.26 19.06
C ILE A 14 -9.46 55.15 18.25
N GLY A 15 -8.43 54.56 17.67
CA GLY A 15 -7.51 55.23 16.74
C GLY A 15 -7.50 54.49 15.42
N THR A 16 -8.34 54.92 14.48
CA THR A 16 -8.28 54.50 13.09
C THR A 16 -7.05 55.15 12.44
N LEU A 17 -6.06 54.35 12.07
CA LEU A 17 -4.96 54.79 11.20
C LEU A 17 -5.04 54.00 9.90
N VAL A 18 -5.49 54.66 8.84
CA VAL A 18 -5.35 54.18 7.46
C VAL A 18 -3.96 54.59 7.00
N LEU A 19 -3.07 53.61 6.84
CA LEU A 19 -1.84 53.75 6.07
C LEU A 19 -1.88 52.74 4.92
N THR A 20 -2.10 53.28 3.73
CA THR A 20 -1.83 52.66 2.44
C THR A 20 -0.33 52.39 2.31
N GLY A 21 0.05 51.13 2.13
CA GLY A 21 1.40 50.70 1.77
C GLY A 21 1.34 49.42 0.94
N CYS A 22 1.68 49.52 -0.35
CA CYS A 22 1.89 48.39 -1.25
C CYS A 22 2.93 47.42 -0.69
N GLY A 23 2.61 46.13 -0.67
CA GLY A 23 3.60 45.11 -0.33
C GLY A 23 2.98 43.73 -0.32
N ASN A 24 3.09 43.06 -1.46
CA ASN A 24 2.93 41.62 -1.67
C ASN A 24 1.74 40.96 -0.98
N SER A 25 0.71 40.70 -1.78
CA SER A 25 -0.15 39.55 -1.55
C SER A 25 0.74 38.30 -1.49
N ASP A 26 1.07 37.86 -0.27
CA ASP A 26 1.43 36.48 0.01
C ASP A 26 0.22 35.63 -0.37
N ARG A 27 0.11 35.35 -1.66
CA ARG A 27 -0.63 34.18 -2.11
C ARG A 27 0.00 33.03 -1.36
N PRO A 28 -0.75 32.23 -0.58
CA PRO A 28 -0.21 30.97 -0.14
C PRO A 28 0.16 30.25 -1.42
N ASN A 29 1.47 30.08 -1.61
CA ASN A 29 2.01 29.27 -2.67
C ASN A 29 1.53 27.86 -2.32
N LYS A 30 0.32 27.50 -2.76
CA LYS A 30 -0.10 26.12 -2.86
C LYS A 30 0.89 25.53 -3.85
N ALA A 31 2.00 25.04 -3.34
CA ALA A 31 2.69 23.94 -3.97
C ALA A 31 1.60 22.89 -4.18
N GLN A 32 1.04 22.85 -5.39
CA GLN A 32 0.35 21.67 -5.86
C GLN A 32 1.45 20.62 -5.88
N THR A 33 1.58 19.91 -4.76
CA THR A 33 2.27 18.64 -4.75
C THR A 33 1.60 17.82 -5.83
N ASN A 34 2.36 17.43 -6.86
CA ASN A 34 1.92 16.56 -7.96
C ASN A 34 1.71 15.12 -7.42
N GLN A 35 0.99 15.00 -6.31
CA GLN A 35 0.70 13.76 -5.62
C GLN A 35 -0.34 12.98 -6.41
N LYS A 36 -0.06 11.68 -6.57
CA LYS A 36 -1.00 10.72 -7.11
C LYS A 36 -2.18 10.62 -6.15
N GLN A 37 -3.37 10.91 -6.65
CA GLN A 37 -4.59 10.76 -5.85
C GLN A 37 -4.96 9.28 -5.80
N GLY A 38 -5.18 8.75 -4.60
CA GLY A 38 -5.64 7.38 -4.39
C GLY A 38 -6.59 7.31 -3.20
N LYS A 39 -7.67 6.55 -3.33
CA LYS A 39 -8.60 6.29 -2.22
C LYS A 39 -8.33 4.90 -1.64
N VAL A 40 -8.53 4.76 -0.33
CA VAL A 40 -8.53 3.45 0.31
C VAL A 40 -9.77 2.68 -0.15
N LEU A 41 -9.55 1.52 -0.76
CA LEU A 41 -10.61 0.63 -1.22
C LEU A 41 -11.21 -0.16 -0.05
N PRO A 42 -12.47 -0.58 -0.14
CA PRO A 42 -12.97 -1.65 0.72
C PRO A 42 -12.08 -2.89 0.58
N PHE A 43 -11.55 -3.36 1.72
CA PHE A 43 -10.67 -4.52 1.78
C PHE A 43 -11.17 -5.54 2.82
N LYS A 44 -10.78 -6.80 2.63
CA LYS A 44 -10.92 -7.87 3.62
C LYS A 44 -9.54 -8.40 3.97
N VAL A 45 -9.27 -8.56 5.25
CA VAL A 45 -8.05 -9.25 5.72
C VAL A 45 -8.25 -10.73 5.50
N CYS A 46 -7.27 -11.40 4.88
CA CYS A 46 -7.28 -12.83 4.65
C CYS A 46 -6.37 -13.57 5.64
N SER A 47 -5.23 -12.96 5.96
CA SER A 47 -4.29 -13.47 6.95
C SER A 47 -3.66 -12.30 7.71
N LEU A 48 -3.35 -12.53 8.98
CA LEU A 48 -2.51 -11.63 9.77
C LEU A 48 -1.64 -12.49 10.68
N ILE A 49 -0.33 -12.23 10.66
CA ILE A 49 0.63 -12.86 11.54
C ILE A 49 1.60 -11.80 12.06
N ASN A 50 1.85 -11.81 13.37
CA ASN A 50 3.01 -11.15 13.95
C ASN A 50 4.13 -12.18 14.07
N ASN A 51 5.16 -12.05 13.25
CA ASN A 51 6.28 -12.98 13.19
C ASN A 51 7.50 -12.37 13.89
N ASP A 52 7.89 -12.96 15.02
CA ASP A 52 9.03 -12.58 15.85
C ASP A 52 10.23 -13.53 15.69
N ALA A 53 10.20 -14.42 14.70
CA ALA A 53 11.25 -15.42 14.46
C ALA A 53 12.52 -14.85 13.81
N PHE A 54 12.64 -13.53 13.67
CA PHE A 54 13.81 -12.88 13.09
C PHE A 54 14.93 -12.71 14.13
N GLN A 55 16.17 -12.59 13.65
CA GLN A 55 17.32 -12.31 14.53
C GLN A 55 17.27 -10.86 15.03
N ASP A 56 18.11 -10.55 16.03
CA ASP A 56 18.31 -9.19 16.55
C ASP A 56 17.05 -8.52 17.13
N ASN A 57 16.11 -9.32 17.66
CA ASN A 57 14.81 -8.88 18.19
C ASN A 57 13.92 -8.16 17.16
N LEU A 58 14.15 -8.43 15.87
CA LEU A 58 13.29 -7.92 14.81
C LEU A 58 11.98 -8.73 14.77
N SER A 59 10.91 -8.07 14.33
CA SER A 59 9.59 -8.67 14.16
C SER A 59 8.87 -8.05 12.98
N MET A 60 7.96 -8.80 12.36
CA MET A 60 7.18 -8.32 11.23
C MET A 60 5.71 -8.69 11.37
N ILE A 61 4.82 -7.70 11.29
CA ILE A 61 3.42 -7.97 11.00
C ILE A 61 3.30 -8.20 9.49
N ASP A 62 2.96 -9.42 9.09
CA ASP A 62 2.63 -9.77 7.70
C ASP A 62 1.10 -9.86 7.59
N ILE A 63 0.53 -9.06 6.69
CA ILE A 63 -0.91 -9.03 6.44
C ILE A 63 -1.18 -9.25 4.95
N ASP A 64 -1.98 -10.27 4.64
CA ASP A 64 -2.58 -10.42 3.32
C ASP A 64 -4.00 -9.87 3.34
N ALA A 65 -4.29 -8.94 2.44
CA ALA A 65 -5.63 -8.38 2.26
C ALA A 65 -6.07 -8.50 0.80
N LYS A 66 -7.38 -8.63 0.58
CA LYS A 66 -7.99 -8.59 -0.74
C LYS A 66 -8.82 -7.33 -0.92
N VAL A 67 -8.87 -6.85 -2.16
CA VAL A 67 -9.73 -5.75 -2.61
C VAL A 67 -10.54 -6.14 -3.84
N GLN A 68 -11.61 -5.40 -4.09
CA GLN A 68 -12.40 -5.50 -5.31
C GLN A 68 -12.28 -4.22 -6.14
N GLY A 69 -11.90 -4.35 -7.40
CA GLY A 69 -11.78 -3.23 -8.34
C GLY A 69 -10.67 -2.22 -7.96
N GLY A 70 -10.90 -0.96 -8.29
CA GLY A 70 -9.93 0.12 -8.12
C GLY A 70 -8.94 0.26 -9.29
N GLN A 71 -8.00 1.19 -9.13
CA GLN A 71 -6.91 1.48 -10.06
C GLN A 71 -5.57 1.46 -9.33
N SER A 72 -4.47 1.51 -10.08
CA SER A 72 -3.09 1.47 -9.59
C SER A 72 -2.84 2.34 -8.35
N ASN A 73 -3.28 3.60 -8.37
CA ASN A 73 -3.11 4.50 -7.23
C ASN A 73 -3.96 4.10 -6.01
N ASP A 74 -5.16 3.55 -6.23
CA ASP A 74 -6.04 3.09 -5.14
C ASP A 74 -5.45 1.86 -4.46
N TRP A 75 -4.84 0.94 -5.21
CA TRP A 75 -4.18 -0.24 -4.66
C TRP A 75 -2.97 0.14 -3.80
N ALA A 76 -2.10 1.01 -4.31
CA ALA A 76 -0.97 1.53 -3.54
C ALA A 76 -1.43 2.31 -2.30
N ALA A 77 -2.40 3.21 -2.45
CA ALA A 77 -2.96 3.99 -1.34
C ALA A 77 -3.56 3.09 -0.25
N THR A 78 -4.29 2.05 -0.63
CA THR A 78 -4.86 1.07 0.31
C THR A 78 -3.77 0.35 1.08
N ALA A 79 -2.75 -0.18 0.41
CA ALA A 79 -1.66 -0.90 1.06
C ALA A 79 -0.82 0.01 1.97
N ILE A 80 -0.55 1.26 1.55
CA ILE A 80 0.15 2.26 2.36
C ILE A 80 -0.67 2.61 3.61
N ALA A 81 -1.98 2.82 3.48
CA ALA A 81 -2.84 3.15 4.61
C ALA A 81 -2.82 2.00 5.65
N ILE A 82 -3.02 0.76 5.22
CA ILE A 82 -2.92 -0.42 6.09
C ILE A 82 -1.57 -0.46 6.81
N ALA A 83 -0.47 -0.27 6.09
CA ALA A 83 0.87 -0.28 6.67
C ALA A 83 1.07 0.83 7.71
N LYS A 84 0.60 2.06 7.42
CA LYS A 84 0.69 3.20 8.36
C LYS A 84 -0.08 2.96 9.65
N HIS A 85 -1.31 2.44 9.55
CA HIS A 85 -2.15 2.15 10.73
C HIS A 85 -1.49 1.08 11.60
N LEU A 86 -1.09 -0.05 11.01
CA LEU A 86 -0.41 -1.13 11.75
C LEU A 86 0.93 -0.69 12.35
N GLY A 87 1.73 0.09 11.61
CA GLY A 87 3.02 0.58 12.11
C GLY A 87 2.87 1.60 13.24
N ALA A 88 1.80 2.39 13.26
CA ALA A 88 1.53 3.32 14.35
C ALA A 88 1.28 2.63 15.70
N LEU A 89 0.96 1.33 15.70
CA LEU A 89 0.77 0.55 16.92
C LEU A 89 2.08 0.23 17.64
N GLY A 90 3.21 0.19 16.93
CA GLY A 90 4.52 -0.15 17.50
C GLY A 90 4.63 -1.56 18.08
N ILE A 91 3.78 -2.49 17.63
CA ILE A 91 3.75 -3.89 18.12
C ILE A 91 4.88 -4.74 17.51
N SER A 92 5.40 -4.33 16.35
CA SER A 92 6.38 -5.04 15.55
C SER A 92 7.41 -4.05 15.00
N THR A 93 8.62 -4.47 14.63
CA THR A 93 9.62 -3.56 14.04
C THR A 93 9.31 -3.19 12.60
N ASP A 94 8.65 -4.10 11.88
CA ASP A 94 8.30 -3.97 10.48
C ASP A 94 6.83 -4.35 10.22
N VAL A 95 6.29 -3.83 9.12
CA VAL A 95 5.00 -4.21 8.56
C VAL A 95 5.17 -4.57 7.10
N LYS A 96 4.66 -5.73 6.71
CA LYS A 96 4.50 -6.16 5.33
C LYS A 96 3.03 -6.29 5.01
N VAL A 97 2.58 -5.55 4.00
CA VAL A 97 1.21 -5.61 3.48
C VAL A 97 1.26 -6.19 2.08
N THR A 98 0.52 -7.27 1.84
CA THR A 98 0.28 -7.80 0.49
C THR A 98 -1.18 -7.61 0.13
N LEU A 99 -1.44 -6.77 -0.87
CA LEU A 99 -2.77 -6.50 -1.39
C LEU A 99 -3.03 -7.31 -2.65
N SER A 100 -4.06 -8.14 -2.65
CA SER A 100 -4.43 -9.02 -3.77
C SER A 100 -5.79 -8.69 -4.36
N ARG A 101 -6.01 -9.04 -5.62
CA ARG A 101 -7.31 -8.95 -6.28
C ARG A 101 -8.24 -10.09 -5.85
N SER A 102 -9.54 -9.82 -5.76
CA SER A 102 -10.57 -10.79 -5.33
C SER A 102 -11.33 -11.47 -6.46
N ASP A 103 -11.19 -11.00 -7.70
CA ASP A 103 -11.98 -11.42 -8.85
C ASP A 103 -11.47 -12.70 -9.54
N LEU A 104 -10.43 -13.35 -9.00
CA LEU A 104 -9.89 -14.59 -9.55
C LEU A 104 -10.78 -15.82 -9.32
N ARG A 105 -11.71 -15.76 -8.34
CA ARG A 105 -12.67 -16.83 -8.02
C ARG A 105 -12.03 -18.22 -8.07
N ASP A 106 -12.48 -19.07 -8.99
CA ASP A 106 -12.09 -20.48 -9.12
C ASP A 106 -10.64 -20.68 -9.59
N LEU A 107 -10.00 -19.64 -10.15
CA LEU A 107 -8.60 -19.71 -10.57
C LEU A 107 -7.63 -19.41 -9.45
N GLU A 108 -8.09 -18.97 -8.28
CA GLU A 108 -7.22 -18.46 -7.22
C GLU A 108 -6.13 -19.46 -6.81
N GLN A 109 -6.46 -20.74 -6.66
CA GLN A 109 -5.49 -21.76 -6.27
C GLN A 109 -4.46 -22.08 -7.38
N GLN A 110 -4.86 -21.97 -8.64
CA GLN A 110 -4.02 -22.28 -9.80
C GLN A 110 -3.21 -21.07 -10.29
N THR A 111 -3.58 -19.87 -9.84
CA THR A 111 -2.92 -18.64 -10.26
C THR A 111 -1.61 -18.48 -9.50
N GLN A 112 -0.53 -18.15 -10.20
CA GLN A 112 0.72 -17.77 -9.57
C GLN A 112 0.56 -16.47 -8.79
N ASN A 113 1.26 -16.35 -7.65
CA ASN A 113 1.14 -15.17 -6.77
C ASN A 113 1.41 -13.83 -7.49
N GLY A 114 2.33 -13.81 -8.47
CA GLY A 114 2.62 -12.62 -9.28
C GLY A 114 1.41 -12.02 -10.00
N PHE A 115 0.39 -12.83 -10.33
CA PHE A 115 -0.86 -12.35 -10.95
C PHE A 115 -1.98 -12.03 -9.96
N LYS A 116 -1.81 -12.43 -8.69
CA LYS A 116 -2.75 -12.10 -7.61
C LYS A 116 -2.48 -10.73 -7.03
N TRP A 117 -1.20 -10.40 -6.87
CA TRP A 117 -0.75 -9.21 -6.16
C TRP A 117 -1.01 -7.95 -6.97
N LEU A 118 -1.56 -6.94 -6.31
CA LEU A 118 -1.83 -5.59 -6.82
C LEU A 118 -0.90 -4.56 -6.18
N SER A 119 -0.54 -4.76 -4.91
CA SER A 119 0.49 -3.98 -4.25
C SER A 119 1.13 -4.78 -3.14
N GLN A 120 2.41 -4.52 -2.89
CA GLN A 120 3.12 -5.02 -1.72
C GLN A 120 3.89 -3.86 -1.10
N VAL A 121 3.68 -3.64 0.19
CA VAL A 121 4.35 -2.60 0.96
C VAL A 121 5.17 -3.25 2.05
N TYR A 122 6.44 -2.89 2.12
CA TYR A 122 7.28 -3.09 3.29
C TYR A 122 7.48 -1.73 3.96
N TYR A 123 7.20 -1.66 5.25
CA TYR A 123 7.35 -0.47 6.07
C TYR A 123 8.14 -0.83 7.33
N ALA A 124 9.38 -0.37 7.40
CA ALA A 124 10.20 -0.48 8.61
C ALA A 124 9.88 0.70 9.52
N ILE A 125 9.52 0.46 10.78
CA ILE A 125 9.22 1.57 11.70
C ILE A 125 10.52 2.35 11.98
N ASP A 126 11.61 1.63 12.23
CA ASP A 126 12.97 2.16 12.28
C ASP A 126 13.76 1.69 11.03
N PRO A 127 14.11 2.59 10.10
CA PRO A 127 14.83 2.20 8.87
C PRO A 127 16.19 1.55 9.14
N LYS A 128 16.81 1.78 10.31
CA LYS A 128 18.10 1.15 10.67
C LYS A 128 17.97 -0.32 11.03
N HIS A 129 16.76 -0.78 11.29
CA HIS A 129 16.43 -2.10 11.80
C HIS A 129 15.31 -2.72 10.95
N SER A 130 15.51 -2.72 9.62
CA SER A 130 14.51 -3.20 8.66
C SER A 130 14.70 -4.66 8.28
N ILE A 131 13.60 -5.42 8.25
CA ILE A 131 13.56 -6.77 7.68
C ILE A 131 13.25 -6.70 6.17
N GLY A 132 14.00 -7.44 5.36
CA GLY A 132 13.56 -7.78 4.00
C GLY A 132 13.68 -6.67 2.93
N MET A 133 14.29 -5.52 3.24
CA MET A 133 14.52 -4.43 2.28
C MET A 133 15.80 -4.59 1.42
N GLY A 134 16.41 -5.78 1.36
CA GLY A 134 17.67 -6.02 0.63
C GLY A 134 18.85 -5.22 1.17
N ASN A 135 19.86 -4.93 0.34
CA ASN A 135 21.06 -4.15 0.70
C ASN A 135 20.79 -2.65 0.99
N SER A 136 19.55 -2.29 1.30
CA SER A 136 19.09 -0.92 1.52
C SER A 136 18.63 -0.72 2.96
N ASN A 137 19.55 -0.96 3.91
CA ASN A 137 19.40 -0.75 5.37
C ASN A 137 19.09 0.72 5.78
N ASP A 138 18.67 1.55 4.84
CA ASP A 138 18.38 2.98 5.03
C ASP A 138 16.97 3.35 4.57
N LYS A 139 16.21 2.42 3.96
CA LYS A 139 14.88 2.72 3.42
C LYS A 139 13.82 2.36 4.42
N GLN A 140 13.00 3.34 4.77
CA GLN A 140 11.84 3.12 5.63
C GLN A 140 10.68 2.46 4.87
N TRP A 141 10.58 2.73 3.56
CA TRP A 141 9.48 2.26 2.71
C TRP A 141 9.99 1.58 1.44
N LEU A 142 9.34 0.46 1.10
CA LEU A 142 9.37 -0.13 -0.23
C LEU A 142 7.93 -0.44 -0.65
N ILE A 143 7.43 0.31 -1.62
CA ILE A 143 6.06 0.20 -2.12
C ILE A 143 6.14 -0.31 -3.56
N SER A 144 5.82 -1.58 -3.76
CA SER A 144 5.67 -2.21 -5.07
C SER A 144 4.19 -2.24 -5.45
N TYR A 145 3.86 -1.94 -6.70
CA TYR A 145 2.47 -1.88 -7.14
C TYR A 145 2.30 -2.23 -8.61
N ALA A 146 1.12 -2.77 -8.91
CA ALA A 146 0.66 -3.01 -10.26
C ALA A 146 0.18 -1.70 -10.90
N THR A 147 0.39 -1.59 -12.21
CA THR A 147 -0.21 -0.54 -13.04
C THR A 147 -1.49 -1.06 -13.67
N ASP A 148 -2.39 -0.17 -14.08
CA ASP A 148 -3.66 -0.59 -14.71
C ASP A 148 -3.44 -1.45 -15.97
N LYS A 149 -2.27 -1.31 -16.62
CA LYS A 149 -1.88 -2.07 -17.82
C LYS A 149 -1.16 -3.37 -17.53
N SER A 150 -0.63 -3.55 -16.32
CA SER A 150 0.14 -4.75 -15.96
C SER A 150 -0.69 -5.81 -15.26
N VAL A 151 -1.91 -5.47 -14.84
CA VAL A 151 -2.83 -6.45 -14.25
C VAL A 151 -3.25 -7.47 -15.31
N ALA A 152 -2.79 -8.70 -15.13
CA ALA A 152 -3.09 -9.82 -16.01
C ALA A 152 -4.60 -10.06 -16.11
N THR A 153 -5.10 -10.30 -17.31
CA THR A 153 -6.48 -10.75 -17.51
C THR A 153 -6.62 -12.24 -17.14
N LEU A 154 -7.86 -12.73 -17.01
CA LEU A 154 -8.08 -14.18 -16.84
C LEU A 154 -7.49 -14.98 -18.01
N GLN A 155 -7.52 -14.42 -19.23
CA GLN A 155 -6.89 -15.04 -20.39
C GLN A 155 -5.37 -15.12 -20.24
N ASP A 156 -4.72 -14.06 -19.76
CA ASP A 156 -3.27 -14.06 -19.51
C ASP A 156 -2.89 -15.13 -18.48
N ILE A 157 -3.69 -15.29 -17.43
CA ILE A 157 -3.50 -16.32 -16.40
C ILE A 157 -3.64 -17.73 -17.00
N HIS A 158 -4.64 -17.97 -17.85
CA HIS A 158 -4.77 -19.24 -18.55
C HIS A 158 -3.58 -19.54 -19.47
N ILE A 159 -3.09 -18.54 -20.19
CA ILE A 159 -1.90 -18.66 -21.02
C ILE A 159 -0.68 -19.02 -20.16
N ALA A 160 -0.50 -18.35 -19.02
CA ALA A 160 0.60 -18.62 -18.10
C ALA A 160 0.53 -20.05 -17.52
N ASN A 161 -0.66 -20.48 -17.08
CA ASN A 161 -0.83 -21.84 -16.56
C ASN A 161 -0.55 -22.89 -17.64
N ASP A 162 -0.97 -22.66 -18.88
CA ASP A 162 -0.61 -23.54 -19.99
C ASP A 162 0.89 -23.54 -20.28
N TYR A 163 1.54 -22.38 -20.18
CA TYR A 163 2.98 -22.24 -20.37
C TYR A 163 3.74 -23.10 -19.34
N GLU A 164 3.41 -22.97 -18.06
CA GLU A 164 3.98 -23.79 -16.98
C GLU A 164 3.74 -25.28 -17.18
N ASN A 165 2.52 -25.67 -17.59
CA ASN A 165 2.21 -27.06 -17.89
C ASN A 165 3.11 -27.67 -18.99
N PHE A 166 3.68 -26.86 -19.88
CA PHE A 166 4.66 -27.32 -20.86
C PHE A 166 6.09 -27.33 -20.30
N ILE A 167 6.45 -26.37 -19.44
CA ILE A 167 7.73 -26.39 -18.70
C ILE A 167 7.82 -27.69 -17.89
N GLU A 168 6.78 -28.05 -17.14
CA GLU A 168 6.73 -29.28 -16.35
C GLU A 168 6.91 -30.56 -17.19
N LYS A 169 6.64 -30.47 -18.49
CA LYS A 169 6.82 -31.56 -19.46
C LYS A 169 8.18 -31.52 -20.16
N ASN A 170 9.10 -30.66 -19.72
CA ASN A 170 10.44 -30.46 -20.27
C ASN A 170 10.46 -30.08 -21.76
N TYR A 171 9.49 -29.27 -22.21
CA TYR A 171 9.54 -28.68 -23.55
C TYR A 171 10.55 -27.51 -23.55
N ASP A 172 11.25 -27.32 -24.65
CA ASP A 172 12.10 -26.14 -24.84
C ASP A 172 11.27 -24.87 -25.01
N GLU A 173 11.77 -23.73 -24.51
CA GLU A 173 11.02 -22.46 -24.50
C GLU A 173 10.54 -22.04 -25.89
N GLU A 174 11.37 -22.19 -26.94
CA GLU A 174 11.00 -21.80 -28.31
C GLU A 174 9.78 -22.58 -28.81
N LYS A 175 9.73 -23.89 -28.54
CA LYS A 175 8.61 -24.75 -28.86
C LYS A 175 7.36 -24.40 -28.06
N ILE A 176 7.50 -24.12 -26.76
CA ILE A 176 6.36 -23.67 -25.92
C ILE A 176 5.77 -22.39 -26.52
N ASP A 177 6.63 -21.41 -26.82
CA ASP A 177 6.23 -20.11 -27.37
C ASP A 177 5.43 -20.27 -28.67
N LYS A 178 5.89 -21.16 -29.56
CA LYS A 178 5.19 -21.47 -30.81
C LYS A 178 3.82 -22.12 -30.57
N ILE A 179 3.73 -23.08 -29.65
CA ILE A 179 2.47 -23.77 -29.31
C ILE A 179 1.47 -22.79 -28.71
N ILE A 180 1.91 -21.98 -27.74
CA ILE A 180 1.07 -21.00 -27.05
C ILE A 180 0.57 -19.93 -28.03
N LYS A 181 1.46 -19.35 -28.84
CA LYS A 181 1.08 -18.36 -29.86
C LYS A 181 0.07 -18.92 -30.85
N ALA A 182 0.24 -20.17 -31.30
CA ALA A 182 -0.71 -20.83 -32.17
C ALA A 182 -2.06 -21.12 -31.49
N LYS A 183 -2.05 -21.69 -30.27
CA LYS A 183 -3.24 -22.04 -29.49
C LYS A 183 -4.13 -20.83 -29.22
N TYR A 184 -3.50 -19.71 -28.86
CA TYR A 184 -4.20 -18.49 -28.45
C TYR A 184 -4.28 -17.42 -29.54
N LYS A 185 -3.81 -17.71 -30.75
CA LYS A 185 -3.79 -16.78 -31.90
C LYS A 185 -3.12 -15.44 -31.54
N LEU A 186 -2.01 -15.51 -30.81
CA LEU A 186 -1.29 -14.34 -30.31
C LEU A 186 -0.41 -13.76 -31.42
N LYS A 187 -0.10 -12.46 -31.30
CA LYS A 187 0.84 -11.80 -32.21
C LYS A 187 2.26 -12.33 -32.00
N ASN A 188 3.11 -12.21 -33.03
CA ASN A 188 4.50 -12.69 -32.97
C ASN A 188 5.35 -11.97 -31.91
N ASP A 189 5.03 -10.70 -31.64
CA ASP A 189 5.68 -9.87 -30.63
C ASP A 189 5.12 -10.07 -29.22
N TRP A 190 4.08 -10.90 -29.05
CA TRP A 190 3.54 -11.21 -27.73
C TRP A 190 4.60 -11.85 -26.83
N ARG A 191 4.52 -11.54 -25.53
CA ARG A 191 5.38 -12.07 -24.46
C ARG A 191 4.51 -12.44 -23.27
N LEU A 192 4.90 -13.50 -22.58
CA LEU A 192 4.25 -13.93 -21.35
C LEU A 192 4.40 -12.84 -20.27
N PRO A 193 3.29 -12.34 -19.68
CA PRO A 193 3.38 -11.47 -18.52
C PRO A 193 4.01 -12.23 -17.35
N MET A 194 5.00 -11.64 -16.68
CA MET A 194 5.71 -12.31 -15.56
C MET A 194 5.09 -12.02 -14.19
N SER A 195 4.54 -10.82 -14.02
CA SER A 195 3.96 -10.34 -12.75
C SER A 195 3.15 -9.08 -12.99
N ASN A 196 2.14 -8.84 -12.17
CA ASN A 196 1.42 -7.57 -12.15
C ASN A 196 2.28 -6.44 -11.59
N MET A 197 3.17 -6.71 -10.65
CA MET A 197 3.95 -5.69 -9.93
C MET A 197 5.17 -5.25 -10.75
N VAL A 198 4.99 -4.19 -11.53
CA VAL A 198 6.03 -3.68 -12.46
C VAL A 198 6.54 -2.29 -12.09
N SER A 199 5.99 -1.68 -11.03
CA SER A 199 6.39 -0.36 -10.56
C SER A 199 6.68 -0.36 -9.06
N ASN A 200 7.53 0.55 -8.62
CA ASN A 200 7.80 0.75 -7.20
C ASN A 200 8.15 2.22 -6.89
N THR A 201 8.07 2.56 -5.60
CA THR A 201 8.61 3.80 -5.01
C THR A 201 9.06 3.52 -3.57
N SER A 202 9.91 4.37 -3.03
CA SER A 202 10.28 4.38 -1.61
C SER A 202 9.70 5.61 -0.88
N ASN A 203 8.85 6.39 -1.54
CA ASN A 203 8.26 7.59 -0.98
C ASN A 203 6.73 7.45 -0.85
N PRO A 204 6.18 7.21 0.36
CA PRO A 204 4.73 7.15 0.55
C PRO A 204 4.05 8.51 0.29
N ASP A 205 4.79 9.62 0.40
CA ASP A 205 4.25 10.97 0.19
C ASP A 205 4.10 11.32 -1.30
N ASP A 206 4.43 10.40 -2.20
CA ASP A 206 4.01 10.47 -3.61
C ASP A 206 2.48 10.36 -3.76
N TYR A 207 1.77 9.88 -2.73
CA TYR A 207 0.33 9.66 -2.74
C TYR A 207 -0.41 10.60 -1.78
N ALA A 208 -1.49 11.21 -2.28
CA ALA A 208 -2.51 11.84 -1.46
C ALA A 208 -3.62 10.80 -1.21
N ILE A 209 -3.68 10.29 0.02
CA ILE A 209 -4.51 9.14 0.39
C ILE A 209 -5.83 9.61 1.03
N ASP A 210 -6.96 9.23 0.44
CA ASP A 210 -8.30 9.43 1.01
C ASP A 210 -8.77 8.17 1.77
N GLU A 211 -8.78 8.25 3.09
CA GLU A 211 -9.24 7.18 3.99
C GLU A 211 -10.71 7.32 4.40
N SER A 212 -11.40 8.39 3.99
CA SER A 212 -12.68 8.82 4.57
C SER A 212 -13.75 7.74 4.62
N ARG A 213 -13.78 6.84 3.63
CA ARG A 213 -14.78 5.76 3.52
C ARG A 213 -14.40 4.46 4.22
N GLN A 214 -13.15 4.32 4.65
CA GLN A 214 -12.60 3.06 5.19
C GLN A 214 -11.99 3.23 6.59
N LYS A 215 -12.28 4.34 7.27
CA LYS A 215 -11.79 4.60 8.63
C LYS A 215 -12.11 3.47 9.61
N ASP A 216 -13.34 2.97 9.58
CA ASP A 216 -13.77 1.90 10.49
C ASP A 216 -13.04 0.59 10.18
N ALA A 217 -12.86 0.26 8.90
CA ALA A 217 -12.11 -0.92 8.48
C ALA A 217 -10.64 -0.85 8.91
N LEU A 218 -10.01 0.33 8.78
CA LEU A 218 -8.64 0.58 9.24
C LEU A 218 -8.56 0.51 10.77
N SER A 219 -9.50 1.11 11.51
CA SER A 219 -9.54 1.03 12.97
C SER A 219 -9.70 -0.40 13.48
N ASN A 220 -10.48 -1.24 12.78
CA ASN A 220 -10.65 -2.65 13.14
C ASN A 220 -9.34 -3.46 12.96
N LEU A 221 -8.43 -3.02 12.09
CA LEU A 221 -7.11 -3.67 11.96
C LEU A 221 -6.30 -3.53 13.24
N ASP A 222 -6.39 -2.38 13.89
CA ASP A 222 -5.65 -2.12 15.12
C ASP A 222 -6.05 -3.08 16.24
N ASP A 223 -7.35 -3.36 16.34
CA ASP A 223 -7.90 -4.29 17.32
C ASP A 223 -7.50 -5.74 16.99
N LEU A 224 -7.54 -6.11 15.70
CA LEU A 224 -7.08 -7.44 15.23
C LEU A 224 -5.59 -7.66 15.52
N ALA A 225 -4.74 -6.67 15.23
CA ALA A 225 -3.30 -6.78 15.44
C ALA A 225 -2.94 -6.89 16.92
N LYS A 226 -3.60 -6.12 17.80
CA LYS A 226 -3.39 -6.20 19.26
C LYS A 226 -3.84 -7.54 19.85
N ALA A 227 -4.88 -8.15 19.28
CA ALA A 227 -5.36 -9.45 19.72
C ALA A 227 -4.46 -10.61 19.24
N ASN A 228 -3.57 -10.38 18.27
CA ASN A 228 -2.79 -11.43 17.64
C ASN A 228 -1.27 -11.27 17.86
N THR A 229 -0.75 -11.92 18.90
CA THR A 229 0.65 -11.71 19.29
C THR A 229 1.64 -12.72 18.71
N HIS A 230 1.26 -13.97 18.40
CA HIS A 230 2.23 -15.01 18.01
C HIS A 230 1.69 -16.14 17.09
N THR A 231 0.51 -16.03 16.48
CA THR A 231 -0.03 -17.12 15.65
C THR A 231 -0.67 -16.58 14.37
N GLU A 232 -0.47 -17.29 13.25
CA GLU A 232 -1.16 -16.95 12.01
C GLU A 232 -2.68 -17.06 12.23
N GLN A 233 -3.39 -15.94 12.05
CA GLN A 233 -4.84 -15.93 11.99
C GLN A 233 -5.28 -15.87 10.54
N LYS A 234 -6.09 -16.84 10.13
CA LYS A 234 -6.72 -16.90 8.80
C LYS A 234 -8.18 -16.51 8.92
N PHE A 235 -8.62 -15.67 7.99
CA PHE A 235 -9.96 -15.14 7.94
C PHE A 235 -10.66 -15.55 6.64
N ASP A 236 -11.99 -15.58 6.66
CA ASP A 236 -12.76 -15.71 5.42
C ASP A 236 -12.57 -14.44 4.57
N CYS A 237 -12.03 -14.63 3.38
CA CYS A 237 -11.66 -13.57 2.47
C CYS A 237 -12.44 -13.61 1.14
N ALA A 238 -13.59 -14.30 1.12
CA ALA A 238 -14.51 -14.25 -0.01
C ALA A 238 -15.16 -12.86 -0.09
N PHE A 239 -15.22 -12.26 -1.29
CA PHE A 239 -15.88 -10.97 -1.53
C PHE A 239 -17.35 -11.15 -1.88
#